data_AF-A0A2G9SN74-F1
#
_entry.id   AF-A0A2G9SN74-F1
#
_cell.length_a   1.000
_cell.length_b   1.000
_cell.length_c   1.000
_cell.angle_alpha   90.00
_cell.angle_beta   90.00
_cell.angle_gamma   90.00
#
_symmetry.space_group_name_H-M   'P 1'
#
loop_
_entity.id
_entity.type
_entity.pdbx_description
1 polymer ?
#
loop_
_entity_poly.entity_id
_entity_poly.type
_entity_poly.pdbx_seq_one_letter_code
_entity_poly.pdbx_strand_id
1 'polypeptide(L)'
;MRNVLTMLALYLLSVAFSAMLGWHTHKVAGVQVWVPDNWNIESQNDYLAVTSPDSEVYVGYIVSTALDMDATLDNLETQLRTLVQDAKFDKSHDDFVIGVMPAWGFGGTGTHDG
;
A
#
# COMPACT_ATOMS: atom_id res chain seq x y z
N MET A 1 9.36 37.75 2.77
CA MET A 1 7.95 37.41 2.44
C MET A 1 7.75 36.98 0.98
N ARG A 2 8.35 37.65 -0.03
CA ARG A 2 8.19 37.27 -1.46
C ARG A 2 8.56 35.82 -1.79
N ASN A 3 9.68 35.30 -1.24
CA ASN A 3 10.14 33.93 -1.53
C ASN A 3 9.30 32.83 -0.87
N VAL A 4 8.59 33.14 0.22
CA VAL A 4 7.75 32.18 0.96
C VAL A 4 6.45 31.91 0.19
N LEU A 5 5.85 32.95 -0.39
CA LEU A 5 4.66 32.79 -1.25
C LEU A 5 4.97 31.99 -2.52
N THR A 6 6.15 32.19 -3.13
CA THR A 6 6.55 31.45 -4.34
C THR A 6 6.77 29.97 -4.06
N MET A 7 7.40 29.62 -2.92
CA MET A 7 7.54 28.22 -2.50
C MET A 7 6.21 27.55 -2.18
N LEU A 8 5.30 28.26 -1.51
CA LEU A 8 3.98 27.72 -1.20
C LEU A 8 3.16 27.44 -2.47
N ALA A 9 3.23 28.33 -3.46
CA ALA A 9 2.56 28.17 -4.75
C ALA A 9 3.14 26.99 -5.55
N LEU A 10 4.47 26.81 -5.55
CA LEU A 10 5.12 25.66 -6.19
C LEU A 10 4.75 24.34 -5.51
N TYR A 11 4.69 24.32 -4.18
CA TYR A 11 4.25 23.14 -3.43
C TYR A 11 2.81 22.77 -3.76
N LEU A 12 1.89 23.74 -3.77
CA LEU A 12 0.49 23.51 -4.11
C LEU A 12 0.31 23.03 -5.57
N LEU A 13 1.10 23.54 -6.51
CA LEU A 13 1.07 23.08 -7.90
C LEU A 13 1.51 21.62 -8.03
N SER A 14 2.56 21.22 -7.29
CA SER A 14 3.06 19.85 -7.34
C SER A 14 2.05 18.83 -6.80
N VAL A 15 1.34 19.17 -5.72
CA VAL A 15 0.31 18.29 -5.14
C VAL A 15 -0.88 18.13 -6.09
N ALA A 16 -1.32 19.21 -6.77
CA ALA A 16 -2.42 19.15 -7.73
C ALA A 16 -2.07 18.33 -8.98
N PHE A 17 -0.82 18.41 -9.46
CA PHE A 17 -0.36 17.65 -10.61
C PHE A 17 -0.22 16.14 -10.31
N SER A 18 0.23 15.76 -9.11
CA SER A 18 0.29 14.36 -8.69
C SER A 18 -1.08 13.70 -8.68
N ALA A 19 -2.12 14.41 -8.21
CA ALA A 19 -3.50 13.90 -8.24
C ALA A 19 -4.04 13.72 -9.67
N MET A 20 -3.61 14.57 -10.62
CA MET A 20 -4.00 14.48 -12.03
C MET A 20 -3.35 13.29 -12.76
N LEU A 21 -2.27 12.73 -12.21
CA LEU A 21 -1.55 11.58 -12.76
C LEU A 21 -1.91 10.26 -12.08
N GLY A 22 -2.95 10.21 -11.24
CA GLY A 22 -3.38 9.00 -10.54
C GLY A 22 -2.50 8.62 -9.34
N TRP A 23 -1.66 9.51 -8.82
CA TRP A 23 -0.85 9.22 -7.63
C TRP A 23 -1.62 9.56 -6.33
N HIS A 24 -1.72 8.58 -5.44
CA HIS A 24 -2.33 8.69 -4.12
C HIS A 24 -1.28 8.51 -3.02
N THR A 25 -1.30 9.41 -2.03
CA THR A 25 -0.32 9.40 -0.92
C THR A 25 -1.00 8.98 0.37
N HIS A 26 -0.54 7.89 0.99
CA HIS A 26 -0.94 7.51 2.33
C HIS A 26 0.08 8.05 3.34
N LYS A 27 -0.23 9.22 3.92
CA LYS A 27 0.72 10.02 4.71
C LYS A 27 1.26 9.28 5.94
N VAL A 28 0.43 8.50 6.62
CA VAL A 28 0.82 7.81 7.86
C VAL A 28 1.80 6.67 7.57
N ALA A 29 1.61 5.95 6.47
CA ALA A 29 2.54 4.92 6.02
C ALA A 29 3.76 5.50 5.27
N GLY A 30 3.72 6.78 4.89
CA GLY A 30 4.79 7.41 4.10
C GLY A 30 4.93 6.86 2.68
N VAL A 31 3.86 6.26 2.13
CA VAL A 31 3.88 5.63 0.79
C VAL A 31 3.10 6.46 -0.22
N GLN A 32 3.48 6.33 -1.49
CA GLN A 32 2.76 6.88 -2.63
C GLN A 32 2.54 5.75 -3.65
N VAL A 33 1.30 5.61 -4.11
CA VAL A 33 0.88 4.56 -5.05
C VAL A 33 0.22 5.19 -6.26
N TRP A 34 0.55 4.68 -7.44
CA TRP A 34 -0.16 5.04 -8.66
C TRP A 34 -1.36 4.12 -8.84
N VAL A 35 -2.53 4.71 -9.06
CA VAL A 35 -3.80 4.02 -9.23
C VAL A 35 -4.33 4.34 -10.63
N PRO A 36 -4.70 3.33 -11.43
CA PRO A 36 -5.31 3.57 -12.73
C PRO A 36 -6.66 4.29 -12.63
N ASP A 37 -7.04 4.97 -13.70
CA ASP A 37 -8.33 5.65 -13.78
C ASP A 37 -9.50 4.66 -13.57
N ASN A 38 -10.57 5.15 -12.94
CA ASN A 38 -11.83 4.44 -12.66
C ASN A 38 -11.78 3.36 -11.57
N TRP A 39 -10.66 3.19 -10.87
CA TRP A 39 -10.62 2.32 -9.68
C TRP A 39 -11.34 2.99 -8.50
N ASN A 40 -11.97 2.19 -7.65
CA ASN A 40 -12.54 2.68 -6.40
C ASN A 40 -11.42 2.88 -5.38
N ILE A 41 -11.45 4.00 -4.66
CA ILE A 41 -10.41 4.38 -3.72
C ILE A 41 -11.06 4.76 -2.39
N GLU A 42 -10.74 4.01 -1.35
CA GLU A 42 -11.18 4.26 0.01
C GLU A 42 -9.97 4.65 0.85
N SER A 43 -9.97 5.87 1.41
CA SER A 43 -8.87 6.34 2.25
C SER A 43 -9.39 6.83 3.59
N GLN A 44 -8.87 6.23 4.67
CA GLN A 44 -9.03 6.66 6.05
C GLN A 44 -7.63 6.86 6.69
N ASN A 45 -7.55 7.32 7.94
CA ASN A 45 -6.29 7.80 8.53
C ASN A 45 -5.16 6.76 8.54
N ASP A 46 -5.50 5.49 8.75
CA ASP A 46 -4.59 4.35 8.89
C ASP A 46 -4.70 3.35 7.73
N TYR A 47 -5.53 3.67 6.74
CA TYR A 47 -5.93 2.76 5.69
C TYR A 47 -6.06 3.44 4.33
N LEU A 48 -5.44 2.85 3.32
CA LEU A 48 -5.72 3.15 1.92
C LEU A 48 -6.05 1.85 1.23
N ALA A 49 -7.26 1.73 0.70
CA ALA A 49 -7.65 0.65 -0.19
C ALA A 49 -7.99 1.13 -1.59
N VAL A 50 -7.64 0.27 -2.54
CA VAL A 50 -7.87 0.48 -3.96
C VAL A 50 -8.47 -0.80 -4.53
N THR A 51 -9.58 -0.68 -5.26
CA THR A 51 -10.30 -1.81 -5.85
C THR A 51 -10.51 -1.59 -7.34
N SER A 52 -10.16 -2.60 -8.15
CA SER A 52 -10.39 -2.54 -9.59
C SER A 52 -11.89 -2.52 -9.94
N PRO A 53 -12.29 -1.99 -11.11
CA PRO A 53 -13.70 -1.91 -11.51
C PRO A 53 -14.44 -3.27 -11.52
N ASP A 54 -13.71 -4.35 -11.79
CA ASP A 54 -14.20 -5.74 -11.76
C ASP A 54 -14.12 -6.40 -10.38
N SER A 55 -13.58 -5.70 -9.37
CA SER A 55 -13.35 -6.21 -8.00
C SER A 55 -12.40 -7.40 -7.90
N GLU A 56 -11.61 -7.68 -8.95
CA GLU A 56 -10.63 -8.78 -8.93
C GLU A 56 -9.30 -8.40 -8.25
N VAL A 57 -8.97 -7.10 -8.21
CA VAL A 57 -7.73 -6.61 -7.60
C VAL A 57 -8.04 -5.69 -6.43
N TYR A 58 -7.46 -6.02 -5.28
CA TYR A 58 -7.53 -5.22 -4.07
C TYR A 58 -6.11 -4.91 -3.56
N VAL A 59 -5.83 -3.63 -3.30
CA VAL A 59 -4.58 -3.16 -2.69
C VAL A 59 -4.92 -2.44 -1.42
N GLY A 60 -4.38 -2.89 -0.28
CA GLY A 60 -4.59 -2.28 1.04
C GLY A 60 -3.27 -1.91 1.72
N TYR A 61 -3.22 -0.78 2.41
CA TYR A 61 -2.12 -0.39 3.28
C TYR A 61 -2.59 -0.33 4.73
N ILE A 62 -1.89 -1.02 5.63
CA ILE A 62 -2.14 -1.01 7.07
C ILE A 62 -0.82 -0.70 7.78
N VAL A 63 -0.85 0.23 8.74
CA VAL A 63 0.32 0.58 9.55
C VAL A 63 0.22 -0.09 10.92
N SER A 64 1.22 -0.89 11.27
CA SER A 64 1.30 -1.56 12.58
C SER A 64 2.63 -1.23 13.27
N THR A 65 2.61 -1.17 14.61
CA THR A 65 3.81 -1.02 15.42
C THR A 65 4.30 -2.41 15.86
N ALA A 66 5.15 -3.02 15.05
CA ALA A 66 5.82 -4.27 15.41
C ALA A 66 7.20 -4.00 16.02
N LEU A 67 7.53 -4.73 17.09
CA LEU A 67 8.88 -4.71 17.69
C LEU A 67 9.85 -5.64 16.94
N ASP A 68 9.32 -6.63 16.21
CA ASP A 68 10.06 -7.63 15.45
C ASP A 68 9.33 -7.92 14.13
N MET A 69 10.03 -7.72 13.01
CA MET A 69 9.46 -7.83 11.66
C MET A 69 9.27 -9.28 11.25
N ASP A 70 10.19 -10.18 11.61
CA ASP A 70 10.13 -11.59 11.21
C ASP A 70 8.92 -12.26 11.86
N ALA A 71 8.72 -12.01 13.16
CA ALA A 71 7.54 -12.47 13.89
C ALA A 71 6.22 -11.90 13.33
N THR A 72 6.27 -10.72 12.69
CA THR A 72 5.10 -10.11 12.06
C THR A 72 4.74 -10.80 10.74
N LEU A 73 5.74 -11.15 9.93
CA LEU A 73 5.55 -11.87 8.67
C LEU A 73 5.02 -13.28 8.91
N ASP A 74 5.58 -14.01 9.88
CA ASP A 74 5.10 -15.36 10.25
C ASP A 74 3.64 -15.34 10.73
N ASN A 75 3.28 -14.32 11.50
CA ASN A 75 1.90 -14.16 11.98
C ASN A 75 0.95 -13.81 10.82
N LEU A 76 1.38 -12.94 9.90
CA LEU A 76 0.61 -12.60 8.72
C LEU A 76 0.38 -13.82 7.82
N GLU A 77 1.41 -14.63 7.57
CA GLU A 77 1.27 -15.88 6.81
C GLU A 77 0.25 -16.81 7.49
N THR A 78 0.34 -16.97 8.81
CA THR A 78 -0.59 -17.79 9.59
C THR A 78 -2.03 -17.30 9.47
N GLN A 79 -2.25 -15.98 9.59
CA GLN A 79 -3.59 -15.39 9.42
C GLN A 79 -4.11 -15.60 7.99
N LEU A 80 -3.29 -15.40 6.98
CA LEU A 80 -3.69 -15.61 5.58
C LEU A 80 -4.05 -17.07 5.29
N ARG A 81 -3.33 -18.04 5.87
CA ARG A 81 -3.68 -19.47 5.77
C ARG A 81 -5.04 -19.82 6.38
N THR A 82 -5.53 -19.03 7.33
CA THR A 82 -6.88 -19.22 7.89
C THR A 82 -7.98 -18.57 7.06
N LEU A 83 -7.66 -17.51 6.32
CA LEU A 83 -8.62 -16.72 5.53
C LEU A 83 -8.73 -17.20 4.08
N VAL A 84 -7.64 -17.76 3.54
CA VAL A 84 -7.53 -18.21 2.16
C VAL A 84 -7.39 -19.74 2.16
N GLN A 85 -8.39 -20.42 1.62
CA GLN A 85 -8.39 -21.87 1.46
C GLN A 85 -7.32 -22.30 0.45
N ASP A 86 -6.68 -23.44 0.70
CA ASP A 86 -5.61 -23.99 -0.15
C ASP A 86 -4.46 -23.01 -0.44
N ALA A 87 -4.19 -22.08 0.49
CA ALA A 87 -3.14 -21.09 0.35
C ALA A 87 -1.77 -21.74 0.11
N LYS A 88 -1.19 -21.47 -1.05
CA LYS A 88 0.17 -21.85 -1.46
C LYS A 88 0.98 -20.58 -1.62
N PHE A 89 2.01 -20.44 -0.79
CA PHE A 89 2.97 -19.36 -0.90
C PHE A 89 4.19 -19.85 -1.68
N ASP A 90 4.70 -19.00 -2.56
CA ASP A 90 5.83 -19.34 -3.42
C ASP A 90 7.13 -19.43 -2.61
N LYS A 91 7.23 -18.66 -1.51
CA LYS A 91 8.35 -18.58 -0.56
C LYS A 91 7.86 -18.02 0.79
N SER A 92 8.68 -18.12 1.84
CA SER A 92 8.43 -17.48 3.15
C SER A 92 8.46 -15.95 3.05
N HIS A 93 9.48 -15.39 2.40
CA HIS A 93 9.58 -13.99 1.99
C HIS A 93 10.75 -13.80 1.01
N ASP A 94 10.68 -12.75 0.21
CA ASP A 94 11.80 -12.15 -0.50
C ASP A 94 12.14 -10.83 0.18
N ASP A 95 13.44 -10.60 0.38
CA ASP A 95 13.98 -9.36 0.92
C ASP A 95 14.28 -8.40 -0.23
N PHE A 96 13.80 -7.16 -0.10
CA PHE A 96 14.05 -6.13 -1.09
C PHE A 96 14.06 -4.74 -0.45
N VAL A 97 14.28 -3.71 -1.27
CA VAL A 97 14.33 -2.32 -0.82
C VAL A 97 13.34 -1.50 -1.62
N ILE A 98 12.44 -0.80 -0.94
CA ILE A 98 11.57 0.21 -1.54
C ILE A 98 12.15 1.59 -1.21
N GLY A 99 12.81 2.21 -2.19
CA GLY A 99 13.53 3.48 -1.97
C GLY A 99 14.73 3.29 -1.04
N VAL A 100 14.62 3.75 0.20
CA VAL A 100 15.64 3.58 1.26
C VAL A 100 15.17 2.68 2.41
N MET A 101 13.96 2.13 2.31
CA MET A 101 13.38 1.30 3.37
C MET A 101 13.58 -0.18 3.05
N PRO A 102 14.08 -0.98 4.02
CA PRO A 102 14.05 -2.43 3.88
C PRO A 102 12.59 -2.88 3.82
N ALA A 103 12.32 -3.82 2.93
CA ALA A 103 11.00 -4.36 2.69
C ALA A 103 11.08 -5.87 2.54
N TRP A 104 9.99 -6.52 2.92
CA TRP A 104 9.79 -7.94 2.81
C TRP A 104 8.44 -8.18 2.16
N GLY A 105 8.37 -9.22 1.34
CA GLY A 105 7.13 -9.56 0.67
C GLY A 105 7.13 -11.02 0.29
N PHE A 106 5.94 -11.60 0.28
CA PHE A 106 5.70 -12.96 -0.18
C PHE A 106 4.47 -12.96 -1.05
N GLY A 107 4.48 -13.82 -2.07
CA GLY A 107 3.38 -14.04 -2.99
C GLY A 107 2.79 -15.43 -2.78
N GLY A 108 1.52 -15.57 -3.11
CA GLY A 108 0.86 -16.85 -3.08
C GLY A 108 -0.44 -16.87 -3.86
N THR A 109 -1.02 -18.05 -3.95
CA THR A 109 -2.31 -18.32 -4.58
C THR A 109 -3.19 -19.08 -3.60
N GLY A 110 -4.50 -18.94 -3.73
CA GLY A 110 -5.46 -19.71 -2.97
C GLY A 110 -6.89 -19.31 -3.34
N THR A 111 -7.86 -19.95 -2.71
CA THR A 111 -9.27 -19.72 -2.95
C THR A 111 -9.86 -18.98 -1.75
N HIS A 112 -10.60 -17.92 -2.00
CA HIS A 112 -11.36 -17.22 -0.96
C HIS A 112 -12.84 -17.35 -1.28
N ASP A 113 -13.56 -18.09 -0.44
CA ASP A 113 -15.01 -18.15 -0.49
C ASP A 113 -15.56 -16.94 0.29
N GLY A 114 -15.68 -15.81 -0.41
CA GLY A 114 -16.53 -14.64 -0.07
C GLY A 114 -16.50 -14.11 1.36
#